data_AF-A0A2N3ALR8-F1
#
_entry.id   AF-A0A2N3ALR8-F1
#
_cell.length_a   1.000
_cell.length_b   1.000
_cell.length_c   1.000
_cell.angle_alpha   90.00
_cell.angle_beta   90.00
_cell.angle_gamma   90.00
#
_symmetry.space_group_name_H-M   'P 1'
#
loop_
_entity.id
_entity.type
_entity.pdbx_description
1 polymer ?
#
loop_
_entity_poly.entity_id
_entity_poly.type
_entity_poly.pdbx_seq_one_letter_code
_entity_poly.pdbx_strand_id
1 'polypeptide(L)'
;MIYDIYHDESKEESYWHGFLFVPRKNRDYLLSLLSEARKNTNYFSQVHYQKIKRKAKSNHETVIITKSWTTIGVSSLQQQKLIKFPLKVYLGRNPKKRTEPPYYRILDQLIRCKFMVFKERDKHRKMFFTDDNLKNIEITFKMALKGSLHRLFNNNDPVTIGNIFIDGDEQYIGEYGRNLNTDEIIGRLRLERRDFVYFLNKSTIIPQKSNHQELINGQNAEDSYFLQLCDILIGGVRFHSYCPDTNITRYRISEPCRDLLKHDQDNIARMKESRYFNGFLLNEAWLEDNEWKFGQLNAGNFNNSEQLILNFQIDDL
;
A
#
# COMPACT_ATOMS: atom_id res chain seq x y z
N MET A 1 -6.21 -3.85 -19.56
CA MET A 1 -7.06 -4.27 -18.41
C MET A 1 -7.53 -3.04 -17.64
N ILE A 2 -8.72 -3.05 -17.03
CA ILE A 2 -9.23 -1.89 -16.28
C ILE A 2 -8.82 -2.00 -14.81
N TYR A 3 -8.18 -0.96 -14.28
CA TYR A 3 -7.81 -0.84 -12.86
C TYR A 3 -8.48 0.37 -12.22
N ASP A 4 -9.06 0.17 -11.04
CA ASP A 4 -9.31 1.28 -10.11
C ASP A 4 -8.09 1.45 -9.20
N ILE A 5 -7.86 2.67 -8.74
CA ILE A 5 -6.68 3.03 -7.94
C ILE A 5 -7.14 3.48 -6.58
N TYR A 6 -6.50 3.00 -5.53
CA TYR A 6 -6.75 3.41 -4.14
C TYR A 6 -5.48 4.07 -3.62
N HIS A 7 -5.62 5.31 -3.16
CA HIS A 7 -4.52 6.14 -2.69
C HIS A 7 -4.65 6.42 -1.21
N ASP A 8 -3.52 6.30 -0.51
CA ASP A 8 -3.38 6.71 0.87
C ASP A 8 -2.02 7.40 1.09
N GLU A 9 -1.88 8.10 2.20
CA GLU A 9 -0.70 8.88 2.53
C GLU A 9 -0.20 8.70 3.96
N SER A 10 1.09 8.94 4.15
CA SER A 10 1.70 8.99 5.48
C SER A 10 2.60 10.21 5.59
N LYS A 11 2.45 10.95 6.68
CA LYS A 11 3.22 12.17 6.99
C LYS A 11 4.30 11.93 8.07
N GLU A 12 4.53 10.66 8.45
CA GLU A 12 5.53 10.28 9.44
C GLU A 12 6.94 10.37 8.82
N GLU A 13 7.75 11.30 9.36
CA GLU A 13 9.16 11.59 9.01
C GLU A 13 9.40 12.17 7.61
N SER A 14 8.75 11.63 6.59
CA SER A 14 8.75 12.10 5.20
C SER A 14 7.31 12.19 4.69
N TYR A 15 7.11 12.60 3.43
CA TYR A 15 5.80 12.52 2.78
C TYR A 15 5.72 11.27 1.91
N TRP A 16 4.76 10.39 2.19
CA TRP A 16 4.63 9.11 1.50
C TRP A 16 3.29 9.04 0.77
N HIS A 17 3.31 8.67 -0.50
CA HIS A 17 2.12 8.26 -1.24
C HIS A 17 2.15 6.74 -1.49
N GLY A 18 1.02 6.08 -1.24
CA GLY A 18 0.77 4.69 -1.59
C GLY A 18 -0.32 4.63 -2.63
N PHE A 19 -0.13 3.88 -3.72
CA PHE A 19 -1.14 3.66 -4.75
C PHE A 19 -1.33 2.17 -5.00
N LEU A 20 -2.50 1.65 -4.64
CA LEU A 20 -2.91 0.29 -4.91
C LEU A 20 -3.80 0.24 -6.16
N PHE A 21 -3.32 -0.42 -7.21
CA PHE A 21 -4.05 -0.67 -8.44
C PHE A 21 -4.77 -2.01 -8.30
N VAL A 22 -6.11 -1.97 -8.31
CA VAL A 22 -6.95 -3.17 -8.22
C VAL A 22 -7.64 -3.41 -9.57
N PRO A 23 -7.40 -4.56 -10.23
CA PRO A 23 -8.06 -4.86 -11.49
C PRO A 23 -9.53 -5.19 -11.23
N ARG A 24 -10.44 -4.51 -11.94
CA ARG A 24 -11.89 -4.68 -11.76
C ARG A 24 -12.34 -6.13 -11.88
N LYS A 25 -11.72 -6.88 -12.81
CA LYS A 25 -12.02 -8.30 -13.04
C LYS A 25 -11.81 -9.19 -11.80
N ASN A 26 -10.85 -8.85 -10.94
CA ASN A 26 -10.48 -9.67 -9.77
C ASN A 26 -10.81 -9.00 -8.43
N ARG A 27 -11.54 -7.87 -8.47
CA ARG A 27 -11.94 -7.09 -7.30
C ARG A 27 -12.69 -7.94 -6.28
N ASP A 28 -13.70 -8.68 -6.71
CA ASP A 28 -14.56 -9.49 -5.83
C ASP A 28 -13.79 -10.63 -5.17
N TYR A 29 -12.84 -11.24 -5.89
CA TYR A 29 -12.00 -12.29 -5.33
C TYR A 29 -11.10 -11.73 -4.22
N LEU A 30 -10.47 -10.58 -4.42
CA LEU A 30 -9.68 -9.93 -3.36
C LEU A 30 -10.57 -9.53 -2.16
N LEU A 31 -11.76 -8.98 -2.40
CA LEU A 31 -12.73 -8.65 -1.33
C LEU A 31 -13.14 -9.88 -0.52
N SER A 32 -13.31 -11.03 -1.18
CA SER A 32 -13.66 -12.29 -0.51
C SER A 32 -12.57 -12.71 0.49
N LEU A 33 -11.29 -12.56 0.14
CA LEU A 33 -10.16 -12.87 1.02
C LEU A 33 -10.12 -11.91 2.22
N LEU A 34 -10.29 -10.61 1.99
CA LEU A 34 -10.30 -9.60 3.06
C LEU A 34 -11.48 -9.82 4.02
N SER A 35 -12.66 -10.12 3.49
CA SER A 35 -13.88 -10.38 4.25
C SER A 35 -13.77 -11.66 5.06
N GLU A 36 -13.18 -12.71 4.49
CA GLU A 36 -12.94 -13.96 5.19
C GLU A 36 -11.94 -13.79 6.33
N ALA A 37 -10.88 -13.01 6.12
CA ALA A 37 -9.95 -12.66 7.19
C ALA A 37 -10.68 -11.97 8.36
N ARG A 38 -11.58 -11.02 8.08
CA ARG A 38 -12.40 -10.37 9.13
C ARG A 38 -13.27 -11.36 9.89
N LYS A 39 -13.94 -12.28 9.18
CA LYS A 39 -14.78 -13.33 9.78
C LYS A 39 -13.96 -14.23 10.70
N ASN A 40 -12.82 -14.72 10.21
CA ASN A 40 -11.94 -15.62 10.95
C ASN A 40 -11.35 -14.97 12.21
N THR A 41 -11.09 -13.67 12.19
CA THR A 41 -10.58 -12.93 13.36
C THR A 41 -11.68 -12.34 14.24
N ASN A 42 -12.94 -12.38 13.79
CA ASN A 42 -14.07 -11.67 14.38
C ASN A 42 -13.78 -10.15 14.55
N TYR A 43 -13.15 -9.52 13.54
CA TYR A 43 -12.78 -8.10 13.57
C TYR A 43 -13.48 -7.31 12.46
N PHE A 44 -14.50 -6.54 12.83
CA PHE A 44 -15.36 -5.81 11.89
C PHE A 44 -15.19 -4.29 11.95
N SER A 45 -14.19 -3.79 12.68
CA SER A 45 -13.83 -2.36 12.72
C SER A 45 -12.81 -1.99 11.64
N GLN A 46 -12.59 -0.70 11.41
CA GLN A 46 -11.57 -0.23 10.47
C GLN A 46 -10.18 -0.77 10.84
N VAL A 47 -9.54 -1.45 9.88
CA VAL A 47 -8.17 -1.93 9.95
C VAL A 47 -7.25 -0.78 9.56
N HIS A 48 -6.30 -0.43 10.43
CA HIS A 48 -5.38 0.68 10.19
C HIS A 48 -4.03 0.38 10.83
N TYR A 49 -2.93 0.57 10.09
CA TYR A 49 -1.58 0.20 10.48
C TYR A 49 -1.14 0.91 11.77
N GLN A 50 -1.53 2.17 11.92
CA GLN A 50 -1.19 2.99 13.09
C GLN A 50 -1.78 2.42 14.40
N LYS A 51 -2.91 1.70 14.34
CA LYS A 51 -3.54 1.09 15.53
C LYS A 51 -2.70 -0.03 16.16
N ILE A 52 -1.64 -0.49 15.51
CA ILE A 52 -0.72 -1.50 16.06
C ILE A 52 0.27 -0.83 17.01
N LYS A 53 -0.02 -0.96 18.31
CA LYS A 53 0.83 -0.42 19.39
C LYS A 53 2.07 -1.27 19.61
N ARG A 54 3.15 -0.67 20.13
CA ARG A 54 4.44 -1.34 20.45
C ARG A 54 4.30 -2.54 21.39
N LYS A 55 3.38 -2.47 22.35
CA LYS A 55 3.10 -3.54 23.33
C LYS A 55 1.97 -4.48 22.91
N ALA A 56 1.48 -4.39 21.67
CA ALA A 56 0.39 -5.25 21.22
C ALA A 56 0.87 -6.71 21.12
N LYS A 57 0.15 -7.62 21.77
CA LYS A 57 0.45 -9.05 21.76
C LYS A 57 0.13 -9.64 20.39
N SER A 58 0.90 -10.66 19.98
CA SER A 58 0.75 -11.36 18.69
C SER A 58 -0.61 -12.02 18.48
N ASN A 59 -1.38 -12.25 19.55
CA ASN A 59 -2.71 -12.83 19.53
C ASN A 59 -3.85 -11.80 19.64
N HIS A 60 -3.53 -10.51 19.67
CA HIS A 60 -4.54 -9.46 19.65
C HIS A 60 -5.20 -9.39 18.27
N GLU A 61 -6.52 -9.23 18.23
CA GLU A 61 -7.32 -9.20 17.00
C GLU A 61 -6.80 -8.24 15.93
N THR A 62 -6.42 -7.02 16.33
CA THR A 62 -5.83 -6.01 15.42
C THR A 62 -4.51 -6.48 14.80
N VAL A 63 -3.67 -7.18 15.56
CA VAL A 63 -2.39 -7.72 15.06
C VAL A 63 -2.64 -8.87 14.09
N ILE A 64 -3.59 -9.74 14.41
CA ILE A 64 -3.95 -10.88 13.56
C ILE A 64 -4.54 -10.39 12.23
N ILE A 65 -5.54 -9.49 12.26
CA ILE A 65 -6.19 -9.01 11.03
C ILE A 65 -5.22 -8.22 10.15
N THR A 66 -4.35 -7.38 10.73
CA THR A 66 -3.35 -6.66 9.94
C THR A 66 -2.32 -7.61 9.33
N LYS A 67 -1.89 -8.66 10.06
CA LYS A 67 -1.04 -9.71 9.48
C LYS A 67 -1.74 -10.38 8.29
N SER A 68 -3.00 -10.76 8.44
CA SER A 68 -3.78 -11.38 7.35
C SER A 68 -3.83 -10.46 6.13
N TRP A 69 -4.24 -9.21 6.32
CA TRP A 69 -4.35 -8.22 5.25
C TRP A 69 -3.01 -7.90 4.59
N THR A 70 -1.91 -7.87 5.35
CA THR A 70 -0.56 -7.74 4.79
C THR A 70 -0.24 -8.92 3.88
N THR A 71 -0.45 -10.16 4.33
CA THR A 71 -0.17 -11.35 3.51
C THR A 71 -1.04 -11.41 2.26
N ILE A 72 -2.32 -11.04 2.36
CA ILE A 72 -3.25 -10.95 1.23
C ILE A 72 -2.79 -9.87 0.25
N GLY A 73 -2.50 -8.67 0.75
CA GLY A 73 -2.08 -7.53 -0.05
C GLY A 73 -0.77 -7.75 -0.79
N VAL A 74 0.25 -8.32 -0.14
CA VAL A 74 1.52 -8.66 -0.82
C VAL A 74 1.32 -9.80 -1.82
N SER A 75 0.50 -10.80 -1.48
CA SER A 75 0.25 -11.92 -2.40
C SER A 75 -0.56 -11.52 -3.62
N SER A 76 -1.43 -10.51 -3.51
CA SER A 76 -2.21 -10.02 -4.65
C SER A 76 -1.35 -9.35 -5.73
N LEU A 77 -0.11 -8.94 -5.38
CA LEU A 77 0.86 -8.36 -6.31
C LEU A 77 1.53 -9.40 -7.23
N GLN A 78 1.26 -10.69 -7.04
CA GLN A 78 1.79 -11.74 -7.91
C GLN A 78 1.27 -11.56 -9.35
N GLN A 79 2.19 -11.44 -10.31
CA GLN A 79 1.90 -11.26 -11.74
C GLN A 79 2.07 -12.54 -12.56
N GLN A 80 2.87 -13.50 -12.06
CA GLN A 80 3.21 -14.73 -12.78
C GLN A 80 3.55 -15.91 -11.86
N LYS A 81 3.83 -17.07 -12.45
CA LYS A 81 4.29 -18.30 -11.77
C LYS A 81 3.30 -18.91 -10.76
N LEU A 82 1.99 -18.74 -10.99
CA LEU A 82 0.93 -19.30 -10.13
C LEU A 82 1.05 -20.82 -9.96
N ILE A 83 1.17 -21.56 -11.06
CA ILE A 83 1.20 -23.04 -11.04
C ILE A 83 2.46 -23.56 -10.33
N LYS A 84 3.62 -23.01 -10.68
CA LYS A 84 4.91 -23.47 -10.14
C LYS A 84 5.09 -23.06 -8.68
N PHE A 85 4.53 -21.91 -8.29
CA PHE A 85 4.67 -21.38 -6.95
C PHE A 85 3.40 -20.66 -6.49
N PRO A 86 2.35 -21.39 -6.11
CA PRO A 86 1.14 -20.76 -5.60
C PRO A 86 1.43 -20.16 -4.21
N LEU A 87 0.89 -18.97 -3.95
CA LEU A 87 1.07 -18.29 -2.66
C LEU A 87 0.03 -18.79 -1.66
N LYS A 88 0.49 -19.00 -0.42
CA LYS A 88 -0.36 -19.31 0.72
C LYS A 88 -0.62 -18.03 1.50
N VAL A 89 -1.86 -17.56 1.50
CA VAL A 89 -2.29 -16.38 2.27
C VAL A 89 -2.74 -16.78 3.66
N TYR A 90 -2.42 -15.95 4.65
CA TYR A 90 -2.90 -16.10 6.02
C TYR A 90 -4.27 -15.43 6.14
N LEU A 91 -5.29 -16.20 6.48
CA LEU A 91 -6.67 -15.73 6.60
C LEU A 91 -7.08 -15.51 8.07
N GLY A 92 -6.12 -15.41 8.99
CA GLY A 92 -6.38 -15.12 10.39
C GLY A 92 -6.63 -16.35 11.25
N ARG A 93 -7.06 -16.07 12.49
CA ARG A 93 -7.52 -17.06 13.48
C ARG A 93 -8.40 -16.34 14.49
N ASN A 94 -9.25 -17.09 15.18
CA ASN A 94 -10.05 -16.51 16.24
C ASN A 94 -9.18 -16.28 17.49
N PRO A 95 -9.02 -15.03 17.99
CA PRO A 95 -8.18 -14.73 19.15
C PRO A 95 -8.67 -15.40 20.44
N LYS A 96 -9.97 -15.71 20.53
CA LYS A 96 -10.59 -16.38 21.69
C LYS A 96 -10.41 -17.90 21.67
N LYS A 97 -10.09 -18.49 20.51
CA LYS A 97 -9.93 -19.94 20.33
C LYS A 97 -8.49 -20.30 19.99
N ARG A 98 -7.59 -20.13 20.96
CA ARG A 98 -6.14 -20.22 20.74
C ARG A 98 -5.63 -21.60 20.33
N THR A 99 -6.40 -22.65 20.64
CA THR A 99 -6.10 -24.04 20.30
C THR A 99 -6.49 -24.40 18.87
N GLU A 100 -7.35 -23.62 18.21
CA GLU A 100 -7.71 -23.84 16.81
C GLU A 100 -6.55 -23.40 15.90
N PRO A 101 -6.23 -24.20 14.86
CA PRO A 101 -5.18 -23.84 13.93
C PRO A 101 -5.54 -22.58 13.13
N PRO A 102 -4.54 -21.79 12.73
CA PRO A 102 -4.76 -20.65 11.86
C PRO A 102 -5.30 -21.06 10.48
N TYR A 103 -6.15 -20.21 9.90
CA TYR A 103 -6.70 -20.42 8.57
C TYR A 103 -5.73 -19.92 7.50
N TYR A 104 -5.57 -20.71 6.46
CA TYR A 104 -4.78 -20.36 5.28
C TYR A 104 -5.49 -20.78 4.01
N ARG A 105 -5.24 -20.05 2.92
CA ARG A 105 -5.69 -20.43 1.58
C ARG A 105 -4.53 -20.38 0.60
N ILE A 106 -4.46 -21.37 -0.27
CA ILE A 106 -3.57 -21.33 -1.44
C ILE A 106 -4.32 -20.59 -2.54
N LEU A 107 -3.70 -19.57 -3.14
CA LEU A 107 -4.31 -18.86 -4.27
C LEU A 107 -4.40 -19.77 -5.49
N ASP A 108 -5.59 -19.87 -6.05
CA ASP A 108 -5.93 -20.65 -7.23
C ASP A 108 -6.00 -19.79 -8.51
N GLN A 109 -5.94 -18.47 -8.37
CA GLN A 109 -5.86 -17.51 -9.48
C GLN A 109 -4.98 -16.31 -9.12
N LEU A 110 -4.42 -15.66 -10.16
CA LEU A 110 -3.68 -14.41 -10.01
C LEU A 110 -4.65 -13.24 -9.85
N ILE A 111 -4.50 -12.47 -8.76
CA ILE A 111 -5.27 -11.24 -8.55
C ILE A 111 -4.72 -10.12 -9.43
N ARG A 112 -3.40 -10.05 -9.59
CA ARG A 112 -2.69 -9.05 -10.41
C ARG A 112 -2.91 -7.62 -9.95
N CYS A 113 -3.04 -7.39 -8.64
CA CYS A 113 -2.91 -6.03 -8.13
C CYS A 113 -1.52 -5.48 -8.45
N LYS A 114 -1.40 -4.16 -8.51
CA LYS A 114 -0.09 -3.50 -8.54
C LYS A 114 -0.01 -2.49 -7.42
N PHE A 115 1.19 -2.25 -6.90
CA PHE A 115 1.36 -1.34 -5.77
C PHE A 115 2.56 -0.41 -5.97
N MET A 116 2.36 0.88 -5.75
CA MET A 116 3.46 1.83 -5.75
C MET A 116 3.57 2.53 -4.40
N VAL A 117 4.81 2.71 -3.94
CA VAL A 117 5.16 3.63 -2.86
C VAL A 117 6.10 4.70 -3.41
N PHE A 118 5.78 5.95 -3.11
CA PHE A 118 6.60 7.11 -3.44
C PHE A 118 6.85 7.94 -2.19
N LYS A 119 8.12 8.08 -1.82
CA LYS A 119 8.56 8.89 -0.69
C LYS A 119 9.16 10.20 -1.20
N GLU A 120 8.55 11.34 -0.86
CA GLU A 120 9.24 12.62 -0.92
C GLU A 120 10.04 12.79 0.39
N ARG A 121 11.37 12.77 0.27
CA ARG A 121 12.30 12.61 1.38
C ARG A 121 12.21 13.75 2.39
N ASP A 122 12.08 14.99 1.90
CA ASP A 122 12.28 16.21 2.69
C ASP A 122 10.96 16.79 3.24
N LYS A 123 9.85 16.04 3.18
CA LYS A 123 8.50 16.41 3.63
C LYS A 123 8.05 17.79 3.11
N HIS A 124 8.26 18.00 1.82
CA HIS A 124 8.01 19.21 1.05
C HIS A 124 8.79 20.45 1.49
N ARG A 125 9.70 20.36 2.48
CA ARG A 125 10.43 21.52 3.02
C ARG A 125 11.32 22.22 2.00
N LYS A 126 11.75 21.50 0.96
CA LYS A 126 12.59 22.03 -0.13
C LYS A 126 11.80 22.38 -1.39
N MET A 127 10.48 22.19 -1.39
CA MET A 127 9.65 22.46 -2.56
C MET A 127 9.32 23.95 -2.69
N PHE A 128 9.02 24.35 -3.92
CA PHE A 128 8.85 25.75 -4.32
C PHE A 128 7.72 26.49 -3.61
N PHE A 129 6.65 25.79 -3.22
CA PHE A 129 5.49 26.41 -2.59
C PHE A 129 5.57 26.24 -1.07
N THR A 130 6.35 27.09 -0.40
CA THR A 130 6.54 27.03 1.06
C THR A 130 5.24 27.25 1.83
N ASP A 131 4.36 28.10 1.31
CA ASP A 131 3.11 28.49 1.98
C ASP A 131 1.87 27.70 1.50
N ASP A 132 1.93 27.06 0.32
CA ASP A 132 0.86 26.20 -0.21
C ASP A 132 1.26 24.73 -0.20
N ASN A 133 1.17 24.10 0.97
CA ASN A 133 1.45 22.68 1.14
C ASN A 133 0.51 21.80 0.30
N LEU A 134 -0.74 22.21 0.05
CA LEU A 134 -1.66 21.44 -0.77
C LEU A 134 -1.16 21.34 -2.22
N LYS A 135 -0.62 22.42 -2.77
CA LYS A 135 -0.01 22.39 -4.10
C LYS A 135 1.22 21.49 -4.17
N ASN A 136 2.03 21.42 -3.11
CA ASN A 136 3.12 20.46 -3.04
C ASN A 136 2.59 19.01 -3.08
N ILE A 137 1.53 18.72 -2.32
CA ILE A 137 0.85 17.41 -2.32
C ILE A 137 0.32 17.07 -3.72
N GLU A 138 -0.33 18.02 -4.42
CA GLU A 138 -0.84 17.82 -5.78
C GLU A 138 0.29 17.50 -6.77
N ILE A 139 1.44 18.17 -6.64
CA ILE A 139 2.62 17.95 -7.48
C ILE A 139 3.20 16.55 -7.24
N THR A 140 3.43 16.17 -5.98
CA THR A 140 3.99 14.86 -5.66
C THR A 140 3.01 13.74 -5.98
N PHE A 141 1.71 13.93 -5.76
CA PHE A 141 0.67 12.99 -6.18
C PHE A 141 0.71 12.76 -7.70
N LYS A 142 0.72 13.83 -8.51
CA LYS A 142 0.80 13.72 -9.98
C LYS A 142 2.07 13.02 -10.44
N MET A 143 3.22 13.43 -9.90
CA MET A 143 4.52 12.86 -10.23
C MET A 143 4.56 11.36 -9.91
N ALA A 144 4.11 10.99 -8.71
CA ALA A 144 4.08 9.62 -8.25
C ALA A 144 3.13 8.78 -9.13
N LEU A 145 1.88 9.21 -9.29
CA LEU A 145 0.89 8.48 -10.09
C LEU A 145 1.32 8.34 -11.55
N LYS A 146 1.81 9.40 -12.19
CA LYS A 146 2.36 9.32 -13.56
C LYS A 146 3.53 8.33 -13.64
N GLY A 147 4.47 8.40 -12.69
CA GLY A 147 5.61 7.49 -12.62
C GLY A 147 5.18 6.03 -12.49
N SER A 148 4.21 5.74 -11.62
CA SER A 148 3.67 4.39 -11.45
C SER A 148 3.02 3.86 -12.72
N LEU A 149 2.18 4.66 -13.41
CA LEU A 149 1.54 4.27 -14.66
C LEU A 149 2.57 3.93 -15.74
N HIS A 150 3.67 4.69 -15.82
CA HIS A 150 4.69 4.51 -16.84
C HIS A 150 5.68 3.38 -16.55
N ARG A 151 5.79 2.94 -15.29
CA ARG A 151 6.77 1.93 -14.86
C ARG A 151 6.13 0.56 -14.59
N LEU A 152 4.89 0.53 -14.10
CA LEU A 152 4.17 -0.71 -13.81
C LEU A 152 3.50 -1.33 -15.04
N PHE A 153 3.33 -0.55 -16.11
CA PHE A 153 2.67 -0.97 -17.35
C PHE A 153 3.56 -0.66 -18.56
N ASN A 154 3.27 -1.26 -19.71
CA ASN A 154 4.04 -1.09 -20.94
C ASN A 154 3.20 -1.43 -22.18
N ASN A 155 3.77 -1.30 -23.37
CA ASN A 155 3.07 -1.59 -24.63
C ASN A 155 2.54 -3.03 -24.75
N ASN A 156 3.17 -4.02 -24.08
CA ASN A 156 2.71 -5.41 -24.08
C ASN A 156 1.64 -5.67 -23.00
N ASP A 157 1.51 -4.76 -22.01
CA ASP A 157 0.51 -4.82 -20.94
C ASP A 157 -0.17 -3.44 -20.79
N PRO A 158 -0.98 -3.03 -21.79
CA PRO A 158 -1.64 -1.73 -21.76
C PRO A 158 -2.74 -1.68 -20.68
N VAL A 159 -2.92 -0.48 -20.12
CA VAL A 159 -3.78 -0.24 -18.98
C VAL A 159 -4.87 0.77 -19.29
N THR A 160 -6.06 0.53 -18.75
CA THR A 160 -7.13 1.51 -18.71
C THR A 160 -7.43 1.85 -17.26
N ILE A 161 -7.37 3.14 -16.92
CA ILE A 161 -7.61 3.63 -15.56
C ILE A 161 -9.09 3.97 -15.40
N GLY A 162 -9.69 3.36 -14.39
CA GLY A 162 -11.03 3.64 -13.90
C GLY A 162 -11.02 4.79 -12.90
N ASN A 163 -11.66 4.61 -11.76
CA ASN A 163 -11.74 5.64 -10.72
C ASN A 163 -10.48 5.61 -9.84
N ILE A 164 -10.16 6.76 -9.26
CA ILE A 164 -9.10 6.91 -8.28
C ILE A 164 -9.74 7.31 -6.96
N PHE A 165 -9.65 6.46 -5.95
CA PHE A 165 -10.18 6.70 -4.63
C PHE A 165 -9.08 7.25 -3.72
N ILE A 166 -9.35 8.35 -3.03
CA ILE A 166 -8.45 8.95 -2.03
C ILE A 166 -9.12 8.87 -0.66
N ASP A 167 -8.34 8.62 0.40
CA ASP A 167 -8.89 8.55 1.77
C ASP A 167 -9.32 9.93 2.26
N GLY A 168 -10.62 10.24 2.17
CA GLY A 168 -11.21 11.52 2.54
C GLY A 168 -10.65 12.74 1.80
N ASP A 169 -11.40 13.83 1.75
CA ASP A 169 -10.91 15.15 1.36
C ASP A 169 -10.61 16.04 2.58
N GLU A 170 -11.16 15.69 3.75
CA GLU A 170 -11.01 16.39 5.04
C GLU A 170 -9.54 16.60 5.45
N GLN A 171 -8.61 15.76 4.98
CA GLN A 171 -7.17 15.88 5.26
C GLN A 171 -6.39 16.78 4.27
N TYR A 172 -7.06 17.22 3.20
CA TYR A 172 -6.49 18.03 2.11
C TYR A 172 -7.06 19.44 2.10
N ILE A 173 -7.10 20.09 3.27
CA ILE A 173 -7.54 21.47 3.37
C ILE A 173 -6.34 22.38 3.10
N GLY A 174 -6.30 22.96 1.90
CA GLY A 174 -5.31 23.97 1.51
C GLY A 174 -5.71 25.37 1.97
N GLU A 175 -4.95 26.37 1.50
CA GLU A 175 -5.29 27.77 1.72
C GLU A 175 -6.73 28.06 1.29
N TYR A 176 -7.43 28.92 2.05
CA TYR A 176 -8.83 29.29 1.84
C TYR A 176 -9.84 28.13 1.93
N GLY A 177 -9.46 26.99 2.51
CA GLY A 177 -10.36 25.86 2.70
C GLY A 177 -10.58 25.02 1.43
N ARG A 178 -9.73 25.18 0.41
CA ARG A 178 -9.85 24.43 -0.85
C ARG A 178 -9.41 22.98 -0.66
N ASN A 179 -10.04 22.06 -1.40
CA ASN A 179 -9.61 20.67 -1.51
C ASN A 179 -8.64 20.47 -2.70
N LEU A 180 -8.14 19.24 -2.86
CA LEU A 180 -7.36 18.82 -4.04
C LEU A 180 -8.06 19.21 -5.35
N ASN A 181 -7.31 19.78 -6.29
CA ASN A 181 -7.81 20.05 -7.63
C ASN A 181 -7.82 18.78 -8.49
N THR A 182 -8.82 17.92 -8.25
CA THR A 182 -8.94 16.60 -8.86
C THR A 182 -9.06 16.64 -10.39
N ASP A 183 -9.77 17.64 -10.93
CA ASP A 183 -9.95 17.83 -12.37
C ASP A 183 -8.65 18.22 -13.06
N GLU A 184 -7.85 19.11 -12.47
CA GLU A 184 -6.53 19.46 -13.01
C GLU A 184 -5.60 18.25 -12.99
N ILE A 185 -5.61 17.47 -11.89
CA ILE A 185 -4.78 16.27 -11.77
C ILE A 185 -5.11 15.27 -12.87
N ILE A 186 -6.38 14.91 -13.03
CA ILE A 186 -6.82 13.96 -14.07
C ILE A 186 -6.58 14.52 -15.47
N GLY A 187 -6.86 15.81 -15.68
CA GLY A 187 -6.63 16.49 -16.95
C GLY A 187 -5.16 16.40 -17.38
N ARG A 188 -4.22 16.73 -16.47
CA ARG A 188 -2.78 16.61 -16.72
C ARG A 188 -2.34 15.18 -16.96
N LEU A 189 -2.79 14.23 -16.15
CA LEU A 189 -2.45 12.82 -16.33
C LEU A 189 -2.92 12.30 -17.69
N ARG A 190 -4.10 12.72 -18.17
CA ARG A 190 -4.61 12.35 -19.49
C ARG A 190 -3.78 12.96 -20.62
N LEU A 191 -3.31 14.19 -20.48
CA LEU A 191 -2.49 14.88 -21.49
C LEU A 191 -1.09 14.29 -21.59
N GLU A 192 -0.48 13.93 -20.46
CA GLU A 192 0.93 13.52 -20.37
C GLU A 192 1.15 12.00 -20.37
N ARG A 193 0.09 11.24 -20.66
CA ARG A 193 0.11 9.77 -20.66
C ARG A 193 0.95 9.21 -21.80
N ARG A 194 1.51 8.01 -21.58
CA ARG A 194 2.06 7.18 -22.66
C ARG A 194 0.93 6.51 -23.47
N ASP A 195 1.25 6.08 -24.69
CA ASP A 195 0.28 5.49 -25.62
C ASP A 195 -0.40 4.21 -25.10
N PHE A 196 0.26 3.49 -24.18
CA PHE A 196 -0.28 2.28 -23.54
C PHE A 196 -1.14 2.56 -22.29
N VAL A 197 -1.33 3.83 -21.92
CA VAL A 197 -2.14 4.25 -20.78
C VAL A 197 -3.40 4.93 -21.30
N TYR A 198 -4.55 4.43 -20.89
CA TYR A 198 -5.87 4.96 -21.24
C TYR A 198 -6.63 5.32 -19.97
N PHE A 199 -7.62 6.20 -20.09
CA PHE A 199 -8.55 6.52 -19.01
C PHE A 199 -9.97 6.24 -19.51
N LEU A 200 -10.83 5.68 -18.66
CA LEU A 200 -12.26 5.63 -18.97
C LEU A 200 -12.82 7.06 -19.07
N ASN A 201 -13.78 7.27 -19.97
CA ASN A 201 -14.34 8.61 -20.25
C ASN A 201 -14.83 9.35 -18.99
N LYS A 202 -15.32 8.62 -17.99
CA LYS A 202 -15.81 9.14 -16.70
C LYS A 202 -14.89 8.82 -15.52
N SER A 203 -13.63 8.49 -15.77
CA SER A 203 -12.62 8.34 -14.72
C SER A 203 -12.45 9.65 -13.96
N THR A 204 -12.65 9.61 -12.65
CA THR A 204 -12.50 10.76 -11.73
C THR A 204 -11.72 10.37 -10.48
N ILE A 205 -11.31 11.37 -9.71
CA ILE A 205 -10.82 11.16 -8.34
C ILE A 205 -12.01 11.33 -7.38
N ILE A 206 -12.23 10.34 -6.52
CA ILE A 206 -13.40 10.23 -5.64
C ILE A 206 -12.90 10.19 -4.19
N PRO A 207 -13.27 11.19 -3.36
CA PRO A 207 -13.08 11.10 -1.92
C PRO A 207 -13.92 9.97 -1.33
N GLN A 208 -13.26 9.04 -0.63
CA GLN A 208 -13.87 7.87 -0.03
C GLN A 208 -13.34 7.73 1.40
N LYS A 209 -14.21 7.59 2.40
CA LYS A 209 -13.75 7.34 3.77
C LYS A 209 -13.18 5.94 3.89
N SER A 210 -11.98 5.80 4.46
CA SER A 210 -11.42 4.48 4.77
C SER A 210 -12.18 3.78 5.90
N ASN A 211 -12.82 4.51 6.82
CA ASN A 211 -13.69 3.91 7.82
C ASN A 211 -15.07 3.57 7.22
N HIS A 212 -15.23 2.31 6.80
CA HIS A 212 -16.49 1.74 6.29
C HIS A 212 -17.69 1.81 7.25
N GLN A 213 -17.51 2.21 8.51
CA GLN A 213 -18.61 2.43 9.46
C GLN A 213 -19.11 3.89 9.49
N GLU A 214 -18.40 4.81 8.82
CA GLU A 214 -18.66 6.25 8.82
C GLU A 214 -18.98 6.78 7.41
N LEU A 215 -19.50 5.91 6.54
CA LEU A 215 -19.77 6.26 5.15
C LEU A 215 -20.87 7.32 5.03
N ILE A 216 -20.67 8.22 4.07
CA ILE A 216 -21.68 9.17 3.62
C ILE A 216 -22.32 8.69 2.31
N ASN A 217 -23.45 9.29 1.93
CA ASN A 217 -24.21 8.91 0.74
C ASN A 217 -23.31 8.87 -0.52
N GLY A 218 -23.36 7.76 -1.26
CA GLY A 218 -22.59 7.53 -2.48
C GLY A 218 -21.24 6.82 -2.28
N GLN A 219 -20.79 6.65 -1.03
CA GLN A 219 -19.58 5.88 -0.73
C GLN A 219 -19.86 4.39 -0.54
N ASN A 220 -18.85 3.55 -0.77
CA ASN A 220 -18.96 2.09 -0.70
C ASN A 220 -17.97 1.49 0.32
N ALA A 221 -18.47 0.58 1.17
CA ALA A 221 -17.69 -0.13 2.18
C ALA A 221 -16.54 -0.97 1.59
N GLU A 222 -16.73 -1.54 0.41
CA GLU A 222 -15.72 -2.33 -0.29
C GLU A 222 -14.55 -1.46 -0.75
N ASP A 223 -14.82 -0.25 -1.24
CA ASP A 223 -13.77 0.70 -1.61
C ASP A 223 -12.99 1.18 -0.38
N SER A 224 -13.68 1.29 0.76
CA SER A 224 -13.04 1.54 2.05
C SER A 224 -12.08 0.43 2.46
N TYR A 225 -12.39 -0.84 2.16
CA TYR A 225 -11.50 -1.96 2.45
C TYR A 225 -10.22 -1.90 1.62
N PHE A 226 -10.28 -1.43 0.38
CA PHE A 226 -9.08 -1.25 -0.44
C PHE A 226 -8.24 -0.06 -0.01
N LEU A 227 -8.84 1.04 0.46
CA LEU A 227 -8.10 2.14 1.10
C LEU A 227 -7.37 1.65 2.36
N GLN A 228 -8.07 0.91 3.24
CA GLN A 228 -7.45 0.30 4.42
C GLN A 228 -6.34 -0.71 4.03
N LEU A 229 -6.49 -1.46 2.94
CA LEU A 229 -5.43 -2.33 2.44
C LEU A 229 -4.22 -1.53 1.95
N CYS A 230 -4.46 -0.40 1.28
CA CYS A 230 -3.41 0.54 0.86
C CYS A 230 -2.65 1.09 2.07
N ASP A 231 -3.34 1.54 3.13
CA ASP A 231 -2.76 1.97 4.42
C ASP A 231 -1.87 0.88 5.05
N ILE A 232 -2.34 -0.37 5.08
CA ILE A 232 -1.54 -1.49 5.61
C ILE A 232 -0.26 -1.70 4.81
N LEU A 233 -0.33 -1.65 3.48
CA LEU A 233 0.83 -1.88 2.62
C LEU A 233 1.84 -0.73 2.71
N ILE A 234 1.39 0.53 2.61
CA ILE A 234 2.28 1.70 2.75
C ILE A 234 2.90 1.76 4.14
N GLY A 235 2.12 1.49 5.20
CA GLY A 235 2.59 1.45 6.57
C GLY A 235 3.67 0.38 6.78
N GLY A 236 3.48 -0.81 6.21
CA GLY A 236 4.45 -1.90 6.27
C GLY A 236 5.75 -1.62 5.52
N VAL A 237 5.68 -1.09 4.29
CA VAL A 237 6.88 -0.71 3.51
C VAL A 237 7.64 0.41 4.24
N ARG A 238 6.94 1.46 4.65
CA ARG A 238 7.52 2.59 5.39
C ARG A 238 8.23 2.14 6.66
N PHE A 239 7.58 1.27 7.45
CA PHE A 239 8.17 0.73 8.68
C PHE A 239 9.51 0.05 8.42
N HIS A 240 9.57 -0.82 7.40
CA HIS A 240 10.80 -1.54 7.08
C HIS A 240 11.85 -0.69 6.37
N SER A 241 11.45 0.37 5.67
CA SER A 241 12.39 1.30 5.05
C SER A 241 13.05 2.23 6.06
N TYR A 242 12.32 2.66 7.10
CA TYR A 242 12.79 3.72 8.00
C TYR A 242 13.09 3.26 9.44
N CYS A 243 12.19 2.53 10.08
CA CYS A 243 12.25 2.30 11.52
C CYS A 243 12.02 0.84 11.95
N PRO A 244 12.69 -0.15 11.30
CA PRO A 244 12.40 -1.57 11.50
C PRO A 244 12.66 -2.05 12.95
N ASP A 245 13.53 -1.38 13.70
CA ASP A 245 13.89 -1.74 15.08
C ASP A 245 12.90 -1.27 16.14
N THR A 246 11.98 -0.37 15.79
CA THR A 246 11.17 0.36 16.80
C THR A 246 10.01 -0.47 17.38
N ASN A 247 9.56 -1.52 16.68
CA ASN A 247 8.39 -2.30 17.07
C ASN A 247 8.41 -3.72 16.48
N ILE A 248 8.77 -4.71 17.31
CA ILE A 248 8.86 -6.12 16.89
C ILE A 248 7.53 -6.70 16.39
N THR A 249 6.38 -6.23 16.93
CA THR A 249 5.07 -6.68 16.47
C THR A 249 4.80 -6.18 15.06
N ARG A 250 5.07 -4.90 14.77
CA ARG A 250 5.00 -4.34 13.41
C ARG A 250 5.96 -5.08 12.47
N TYR A 251 7.20 -5.29 12.88
CA TYR A 251 8.18 -6.05 12.10
C TYR A 251 7.66 -7.40 11.65
N ARG A 252 7.13 -8.21 12.57
CA ARG A 252 6.67 -9.58 12.28
C ARG A 252 5.43 -9.62 11.40
N ILE A 253 4.52 -8.66 11.52
CA ILE A 253 3.30 -8.66 10.70
C ILE A 253 3.52 -8.04 9.33
N SER A 254 4.47 -7.12 9.17
CA SER A 254 4.81 -6.47 7.90
C SER A 254 6.02 -7.09 7.20
N GLU A 255 6.59 -8.19 7.69
CA GLU A 255 7.70 -8.90 7.06
C GLU A 255 7.50 -9.15 5.55
N PRO A 256 6.30 -9.53 5.05
CA PRO A 256 6.09 -9.64 3.60
C PRO A 256 6.39 -8.36 2.81
N CYS A 257 6.17 -7.17 3.40
CA CYS A 257 6.53 -5.90 2.77
C CYS A 257 8.05 -5.67 2.74
N ARG A 258 8.80 -6.18 3.73
CA ARG A 258 10.27 -6.16 3.72
C ARG A 258 10.83 -6.97 2.57
N ASP A 259 10.20 -8.11 2.28
CA ASP A 259 10.64 -8.97 1.18
C ASP A 259 10.43 -8.27 -0.17
N LEU A 260 9.39 -7.45 -0.33
CA LEU A 260 9.24 -6.59 -1.50
C LEU A 260 10.39 -5.57 -1.64
N LEU A 261 10.79 -4.91 -0.54
CA LEU A 261 11.92 -3.98 -0.56
C LEU A 261 13.22 -4.67 -0.98
N LYS A 262 13.50 -5.85 -0.44
CA LYS A 262 14.68 -6.64 -0.83
C LYS A 262 14.63 -7.06 -2.29
N HIS A 263 13.46 -7.43 -2.79
CA HIS A 263 13.29 -7.77 -4.20
C HIS A 263 13.47 -6.57 -5.11
N ASP A 264 13.01 -5.36 -4.73
CA ASP A 264 13.24 -4.16 -5.53
C ASP A 264 14.74 -3.88 -5.75
N GLN A 265 15.55 -4.22 -4.75
CA GLN A 265 17.01 -4.08 -4.78
C GLN A 265 17.71 -5.15 -5.63
N ASP A 266 17.02 -6.21 -6.04
CA ASP A 266 17.58 -7.18 -6.98
C ASP A 266 17.75 -6.54 -8.37
N ASN A 267 18.79 -6.96 -9.11
CA ASN A 267 18.99 -6.43 -10.45
C ASN A 267 17.82 -6.76 -11.41
N ILE A 268 17.67 -5.96 -12.47
CA ILE A 268 16.56 -6.06 -13.43
C ILE A 268 16.40 -7.47 -14.01
N ALA A 269 17.51 -8.16 -14.29
CA ALA A 269 17.46 -9.50 -14.87
C ALA A 269 16.83 -10.51 -13.90
N ARG A 270 17.20 -10.46 -12.61
CA ARG A 270 16.58 -11.28 -11.56
C ARG A 270 15.12 -10.90 -11.34
N MET A 271 14.80 -9.60 -11.37
CA MET A 271 13.44 -9.14 -11.19
C MET A 271 12.49 -9.59 -12.30
N LYS A 272 12.95 -9.73 -13.55
CA LYS A 272 12.15 -10.32 -14.63
C LYS A 272 11.70 -11.75 -14.34
N GLU A 273 12.51 -12.50 -13.58
CA GLU A 273 12.17 -13.84 -13.11
C GLU A 273 11.37 -13.84 -11.80
N SER A 274 11.17 -12.70 -11.15
CA SER A 274 10.35 -12.63 -9.94
C SER A 274 8.89 -12.89 -10.27
N ARG A 275 8.16 -13.57 -9.37
CA ARG A 275 6.70 -13.69 -9.47
C ARG A 275 5.99 -12.33 -9.42
N TYR A 276 6.68 -11.32 -8.89
CA TYR A 276 6.20 -9.95 -8.70
C TYR A 276 6.69 -8.98 -9.77
N PHE A 277 7.29 -9.46 -10.87
CA PHE A 277 7.76 -8.59 -11.95
C PHE A 277 6.65 -7.65 -12.45
N ASN A 278 6.89 -6.33 -12.44
CA ASN A 278 5.89 -5.28 -12.72
C ASN A 278 4.65 -5.31 -11.81
N GLY A 279 4.72 -5.95 -10.64
CA GLY A 279 3.68 -5.96 -9.62
C GLY A 279 3.83 -4.85 -8.59
N PHE A 280 5.02 -4.24 -8.47
CA PHE A 280 5.23 -3.12 -7.57
C PHE A 280 6.35 -2.18 -8.03
N LEU A 281 6.40 -0.99 -7.41
CA LEU A 281 7.44 0.02 -7.59
C LEU A 281 7.66 0.78 -6.27
N LEU A 282 8.89 0.81 -5.74
CA LEU A 282 9.20 1.42 -4.45
C LEU A 282 10.29 2.49 -4.61
N ASN A 283 9.90 3.76 -4.67
CA ASN A 283 10.81 4.85 -5.00
C ASN A 283 10.85 5.95 -3.93
N GLU A 284 11.96 6.66 -3.89
CA GLU A 284 12.09 7.94 -3.21
C GLU A 284 12.51 9.05 -4.19
N ALA A 285 12.19 10.28 -3.83
CA ALA A 285 12.61 11.47 -4.55
C ALA A 285 12.99 12.59 -3.59
N TRP A 286 13.87 13.47 -4.04
CA TRP A 286 14.29 14.64 -3.32
C TRP A 286 14.67 15.76 -4.29
N LEU A 287 14.66 17.00 -3.79
CA LEU A 287 15.22 18.14 -4.48
C LEU A 287 16.67 18.36 -4.06
N GLU A 288 17.55 18.47 -5.05
CA GLU A 288 18.97 18.78 -4.91
C GLU A 288 19.35 19.73 -6.06
N ASP A 289 19.91 20.89 -5.73
CA ASP A 289 20.23 21.95 -6.70
C ASP A 289 19.06 22.35 -7.61
N ASN A 290 17.86 22.46 -7.03
CA ASN A 290 16.58 22.73 -7.71
C ASN A 290 16.16 21.67 -8.76
N GLU A 291 16.79 20.50 -8.77
CA GLU A 291 16.43 19.39 -9.62
C GLU A 291 15.84 18.22 -8.83
N TRP A 292 14.82 17.58 -9.40
CA TRP A 292 14.29 16.34 -8.86
C TRP A 292 15.26 15.20 -9.12
N LYS A 293 15.70 14.57 -8.05
CA LYS A 293 16.44 13.31 -8.07
C LYS A 293 15.53 12.18 -7.63
N PHE A 294 15.80 10.98 -8.13
CA PHE A 294 15.00 9.78 -7.88
C PHE A 294 15.91 8.62 -7.51
N GLY A 295 15.47 7.81 -6.56
CA GLY A 295 16.18 6.61 -6.10
C GLY A 295 15.21 5.48 -5.74
N GLN A 296 15.76 4.29 -5.55
CA GLN A 296 15.01 3.16 -5.00
C GLN A 296 14.86 3.32 -3.49
N LEU A 297 13.75 2.86 -2.94
CA LEU A 297 13.60 2.75 -1.49
C LEU A 297 14.48 1.63 -0.95
N ASN A 298 15.25 1.95 0.09
CA ASN A 298 16.07 0.97 0.77
C ASN A 298 15.36 0.40 2.00
N ALA A 299 15.62 -0.89 2.28
CA ALA A 299 15.33 -1.46 3.59
C ALA A 299 16.27 -0.85 4.64
N GLY A 300 15.73 -0.43 5.79
CA GLY A 300 16.51 0.02 6.92
C GLY A 300 17.31 -1.12 7.55
N ASN A 301 18.43 -0.79 8.17
CA ASN A 301 19.22 -1.76 8.95
C ASN A 301 18.46 -2.14 10.22
N PHE A 302 18.40 -3.44 10.52
CA PHE A 302 17.83 -3.95 11.77
C PHE A 302 18.98 -4.34 12.71
N ASN A 303 19.24 -3.55 13.74
CA ASN A 303 20.33 -3.83 14.69
C ASN A 303 19.85 -4.74 15.83
N ASN A 304 20.21 -6.02 15.72
CA ASN A 304 19.82 -7.12 16.61
C ASN A 304 20.35 -7.04 18.06
N SER A 305 21.14 -6.04 18.42
CA SER A 305 21.92 -6.03 19.69
C SER A 305 21.07 -5.89 20.95
N GLU A 306 19.87 -5.30 20.89
CA GLU A 306 18.99 -5.18 22.06
C GLU A 306 18.06 -6.39 22.29
N GLN A 307 17.92 -7.30 21.31
CA GLN A 307 16.96 -8.42 21.40
C GLN A 307 17.52 -9.72 21.97
N LEU A 308 18.85 -9.88 22.07
CA LEU A 308 19.43 -11.01 22.79
C LEU A 308 19.09 -10.99 24.29
N ILE A 309 18.65 -9.85 24.85
CA ILE A 309 18.30 -9.75 26.28
C ILE A 309 16.84 -10.13 26.54
N LEU A 310 15.94 -9.99 25.56
CA LEU A 310 14.50 -10.24 25.73
C LEU A 310 14.05 -11.67 25.37
N ASN A 311 14.82 -12.40 24.56
CA ASN A 311 14.47 -13.77 24.15
C ASN A 311 14.95 -14.87 25.11
N PHE A 312 15.80 -14.57 26.11
CA PHE A 312 16.17 -15.54 27.15
C PHE A 312 15.20 -15.57 28.35
N GLN A 313 14.08 -14.83 28.31
CA GLN A 313 13.13 -14.75 29.44
C GLN A 313 11.72 -15.27 29.14
N ILE A 314 11.42 -15.79 27.93
CA ILE A 314 10.03 -16.21 27.58
C ILE A 314 9.94 -17.60 26.93
N ASP A 315 11.02 -18.39 26.89
CA ASP A 315 10.96 -19.80 26.44
C ASP A 315 11.48 -20.79 27.51
N ASP A 316 11.18 -20.54 28.78
CA ASP A 316 11.19 -21.56 29.85
C ASP A 316 9.94 -21.38 30.72
N LEU A 317 8.85 -22.06 30.33
CA LEU A 317 7.74 -22.67 31.11
C LEU A 317 6.45 -22.85 30.30
#